data_AF-A0A0F0KWY9-F1
#
_entry.id   AF-A0A0F0KWY9-F1
#
_cell.length_a   1.000
_cell.length_b   1.000
_cell.length_c   1.000
_cell.angle_alpha   90.00
_cell.angle_beta   90.00
_cell.angle_gamma   90.00
#
_symmetry.space_group_name_H-M   'P 1'
#
loop_
_entity.id
_entity.type
_entity.pdbx_description
1 polymer ?
#
loop_
_entity_poly.entity_id
_entity_poly.type
_entity_poly.pdbx_seq_one_letter_code
_entity_poly.pdbx_strand_id
1 'polypeptide(L)'
;MVLDDALQAVGIGDADMSLEFSDPQFSETGDLRYLQARLHGKRLEAQVTFYVWDIAELVRYFRSLDQDWRGWLGERQYASVEEDLVLSARHVGRIELSVTLTGEAARDISTRVGWTAQAVVGVEPGEELSRFVRDLDRLVTRAIFPRG
;
A
#
# COMPACT_ATOMS: atom_id res chain seq x y z
N MET A 1 19.19 -4.78 -25.39
CA MET A 1 19.34 -4.21 -24.04
C MET A 1 17.94 -3.88 -23.56
N VAL A 2 17.33 -4.81 -22.83
CA VAL A 2 15.98 -4.62 -22.28
C VAL A 2 16.20 -3.78 -21.03
N LEU A 3 15.67 -2.55 -21.01
CA LEU A 3 15.57 -1.77 -19.79
C LEU A 3 14.77 -2.63 -18.82
N ASP A 4 15.37 -2.96 -17.68
CA ASP A 4 14.68 -3.60 -16.57
C ASP A 4 13.45 -2.74 -16.27
N ASP A 5 12.27 -3.28 -16.55
CA ASP A 5 11.00 -2.59 -16.39
C ASP A 5 10.75 -2.49 -14.89
N ALA A 6 11.26 -1.43 -14.27
CA ALA A 6 11.04 -1.19 -12.86
C ALA A 6 9.52 -1.20 -12.62
N LEU A 7 9.05 -2.08 -11.74
CA LEU A 7 7.65 -2.11 -11.32
C LEU A 7 7.24 -0.67 -10.95
N GLN A 8 6.33 -0.09 -11.73
CA GLN A 8 5.86 1.28 -11.50
C GLN A 8 4.71 1.34 -10.48
N ALA A 9 3.99 0.22 -10.35
CA ALA A 9 2.89 0.05 -9.42
C ALA A 9 2.69 -1.42 -9.06
N VAL A 10 2.10 -1.67 -7.89
CA VAL A 10 1.68 -2.99 -7.42
C VAL A 10 0.31 -2.87 -6.76
N GLY A 11 -0.63 -3.76 -7.11
CA GLY A 11 -1.99 -3.71 -6.61
C GLY A 11 -2.48 -5.04 -6.05
N ILE A 12 -3.46 -4.96 -5.15
CA ILE A 12 -4.17 -6.10 -4.59
C ILE A 12 -5.68 -5.83 -4.60
N GLY A 13 -6.48 -6.88 -4.79
CA GLY A 13 -7.93 -6.78 -4.94
C GLY A 13 -8.40 -7.19 -6.32
N ASP A 14 -9.61 -6.75 -6.67
CA ASP A 14 -10.30 -7.18 -7.88
C ASP A 14 -10.80 -5.99 -8.73
N ALA A 15 -11.60 -6.29 -9.75
CA ALA A 15 -12.14 -5.29 -10.67
C ALA A 15 -13.23 -4.40 -10.04
N ASP A 16 -13.81 -4.79 -8.90
CA ASP A 16 -14.78 -3.98 -8.17
C ASP A 16 -14.06 -2.96 -7.27
N MET A 17 -12.99 -3.38 -6.59
CA MET A 17 -12.17 -2.53 -5.74
C MET A 17 -10.75 -3.08 -5.55
N SER A 18 -9.75 -2.21 -5.71
CA SER A 18 -8.36 -2.54 -5.46
C SER A 18 -7.60 -1.40 -4.78
N LEU A 19 -6.58 -1.79 -4.03
CA LEU A 19 -5.56 -0.91 -3.46
C LEU A 19 -4.27 -1.08 -4.26
N GLU A 20 -3.72 0.03 -4.73
CA GLU A 20 -2.48 0.09 -5.50
C GLU A 20 -1.45 0.98 -4.79
N PHE A 21 -0.20 0.54 -4.79
CA PHE A 21 0.97 1.32 -4.39
C PHE A 21 1.82 1.65 -5.60
N SER A 22 2.28 2.89 -5.71
CA SER A 22 3.03 3.39 -6.87
C SER A 22 3.92 4.58 -6.49
N ASP A 23 4.68 5.07 -7.47
CA ASP A 23 5.51 6.28 -7.37
C ASP A 23 6.42 6.31 -6.13
N PRO A 24 7.32 5.33 -5.94
CA PRO A 24 8.22 5.33 -4.80
C PRO A 24 9.25 6.45 -4.92
N GLN A 25 9.24 7.39 -3.97
CA GLN A 25 10.14 8.54 -3.95
C GLN A 25 11.24 8.33 -2.91
N PHE A 26 12.47 8.10 -3.39
CA PHE A 26 13.63 7.85 -2.54
C PHE A 26 14.44 9.13 -2.29
N SER A 27 15.01 9.27 -1.09
CA SER A 27 16.03 10.28 -0.80
C SER A 27 17.32 10.00 -1.57
N GLU A 28 18.24 10.97 -1.55
CA GLU A 28 19.59 10.82 -2.13
C GLU A 28 20.37 9.65 -1.49
N THR A 29 20.13 9.38 -0.21
CA THR A 29 20.70 8.26 0.56
C THR A 29 20.10 6.90 0.21
N GLY A 30 19.01 6.87 -0.57
CA GLY A 30 18.34 5.64 -0.99
C GLY A 30 17.19 5.19 -0.09
N ASP A 31 16.82 5.96 0.95
CA ASP A 31 15.69 5.64 1.81
C ASP A 31 14.38 6.04 1.13
N LEU A 32 13.36 5.19 1.18
CA LEU A 32 12.03 5.57 0.70
C LEU A 32 11.44 6.65 1.63
N ARG A 33 10.99 7.77 1.05
CA ARG A 33 10.42 8.91 1.80
C ARG A 33 8.93 9.07 1.58
N TYR A 34 8.47 8.83 0.35
CA TYR A 34 7.06 8.92 0.01
C TYR A 34 6.67 7.75 -0.88
N LEU A 35 5.42 7.34 -0.74
CA LEU A 35 4.78 6.34 -1.58
C LEU A 35 3.36 6.81 -1.87
N GLN A 36 2.87 6.54 -3.07
CA GLN A 36 1.47 6.79 -3.41
C GLN A 36 0.64 5.56 -3.09
N ALA A 37 -0.51 5.76 -2.45
CA ALA A 37 -1.57 4.77 -2.30
C ALA A 37 -2.80 5.23 -3.08
N ARG A 38 -3.39 4.33 -3.87
CA ARG A 38 -4.57 4.58 -4.68
C ARG A 38 -5.63 3.53 -4.42
N LEU A 39 -6.82 3.97 -4.04
CA LEU A 39 -8.05 3.17 -4.10
C LEU A 39 -8.71 3.44 -5.45
N HIS A 40 -8.93 2.38 -6.23
CA HIS A 40 -9.63 2.48 -7.49
C HIS A 40 -10.61 1.32 -7.68
N GLY A 41 -11.76 1.62 -8.25
CA GLY A 41 -12.84 0.68 -8.47
C GLY A 41 -13.99 1.30 -9.23
N LYS A 42 -15.11 0.60 -9.36
CA LYS A 42 -16.24 1.07 -10.19
C LYS A 42 -16.88 2.37 -9.71
N ARG A 43 -16.77 2.67 -8.41
CA ARG A 43 -17.51 3.76 -7.73
C ARG A 43 -16.63 4.68 -6.88
N LEU A 44 -15.36 4.35 -6.72
CA LEU A 44 -14.43 5.10 -5.90
C LEU A 44 -13.10 5.20 -6.62
N GLU A 45 -12.59 6.42 -6.70
CA GLU A 45 -11.24 6.75 -7.12
C GLU A 45 -10.71 7.75 -6.09
N ALA A 46 -9.64 7.39 -5.39
CA ALA A 46 -8.99 8.24 -4.41
C ALA A 46 -7.51 7.90 -4.35
N GLN A 47 -6.65 8.91 -4.23
CA GLN A 47 -5.21 8.71 -4.13
C GLN A 47 -4.61 9.69 -3.12
N VAL A 48 -3.58 9.24 -2.42
CA VAL A 48 -2.79 10.07 -1.51
C VAL A 48 -1.32 9.68 -1.63
N THR A 49 -0.44 10.67 -1.59
CA THR A 49 1.00 10.44 -1.38
C THR A 49 1.26 10.65 0.10
N PHE A 50 1.75 9.61 0.78
CA PHE A 50 1.95 9.63 2.22
C PHE A 50 3.44 9.49 2.56
N TYR A 51 3.83 10.04 3.70
CA TYR A 51 5.20 9.92 4.20
C TYR A 51 5.46 8.52 4.76
N VAL A 52 6.59 7.94 4.37
CA VAL A 52 7.02 6.61 4.82
C VAL A 52 8.15 6.77 5.84
N TRP A 53 7.85 6.47 7.10
CA TRP A 53 8.86 6.47 8.18
C TRP A 53 9.68 5.19 8.21
N ASP A 54 9.01 4.03 8.22
CA ASP A 54 9.63 2.72 8.11
C ASP A 54 8.84 1.85 7.13
N ILE A 55 9.37 1.67 5.92
CA ILE A 55 8.72 0.84 4.92
C ILE A 55 8.65 -0.64 5.33
N ALA A 56 9.55 -1.09 6.21
CA ALA A 56 9.56 -2.46 6.68
C ALA A 56 8.32 -2.79 7.53
N GLU A 57 7.63 -1.80 8.12
CA GLU A 57 6.38 -2.02 8.83
C GLU A 57 5.23 -2.36 7.88
N LEU A 58 5.09 -1.60 6.78
CA LEU A 58 4.08 -1.86 5.74
C LEU A 58 4.31 -3.23 5.08
N VAL A 59 5.57 -3.53 4.73
CA VAL A 59 5.91 -4.84 4.14
C VAL A 59 5.66 -5.96 5.15
N ARG A 60 6.02 -5.80 6.42
CA ARG A 60 5.75 -6.79 7.48
C ARG A 60 4.25 -6.99 7.70
N TYR A 61 3.45 -5.93 7.61
CA TYR A 61 1.99 -6.03 7.70
C TYR A 61 1.43 -7.00 6.66
N PHE A 62 1.67 -6.77 5.37
CA PHE A 62 1.18 -7.65 4.31
C PHE A 62 1.80 -9.05 4.35
N ARG A 63 3.10 -9.13 4.68
CA ARG A 63 3.80 -10.42 4.84
C ARG A 63 3.21 -11.25 5.98
N SER A 64 2.69 -10.62 7.04
CA SER A 64 1.97 -11.33 8.09
C SER A 64 0.64 -11.91 7.59
N LEU A 65 -0.10 -11.17 6.75
CA LEU A 65 -1.35 -11.66 6.15
C LEU A 65 -1.08 -12.88 5.25
N ASP A 66 0.02 -12.82 4.49
CA ASP A 66 0.48 -13.90 3.61
C ASP A 66 0.90 -15.15 4.41
N GLN A 67 1.63 -14.98 5.51
CA GLN A 67 2.07 -16.10 6.34
C GLN A 67 0.90 -16.85 6.99
N ASP A 68 -0.10 -16.10 7.47
CA ASP A 68 -1.27 -16.64 8.15
C ASP A 68 -2.49 -16.69 7.25
N TRP A 69 -2.30 -16.87 5.94
CA TRP A 69 -3.38 -16.83 4.93
C TRP A 69 -4.53 -17.81 5.20
N ARG A 70 -4.26 -18.89 5.96
CA ARG A 70 -5.28 -19.89 6.36
C ARG A 70 -6.24 -19.38 7.44
N GLY A 71 -5.89 -18.27 8.09
CA GLY A 71 -6.72 -17.58 9.07
C GLY A 71 -5.97 -17.13 10.31
N TRP A 72 -6.45 -16.02 10.88
CA TRP A 72 -6.06 -15.50 12.19
C TRP A 72 -7.31 -14.97 12.92
N LEU A 73 -7.20 -14.80 14.24
CA LEU A 73 -8.25 -14.19 15.04
C LEU A 73 -8.04 -12.68 15.17
N GLY A 74 -9.14 -11.93 15.23
CA GLY A 74 -9.12 -10.48 15.42
C GLY A 74 -8.79 -9.69 14.16
N GLU A 75 -8.29 -8.47 14.38
CA GLU A 75 -7.88 -7.54 13.33
C GLU A 75 -6.36 -7.38 13.33
N ARG A 76 -5.78 -7.24 12.14
CA ARG A 76 -4.41 -6.77 11.97
C ARG A 76 -4.45 -5.39 11.36
N GLN A 77 -3.68 -4.47 11.93
CA GLN A 77 -3.74 -3.08 11.54
C GLN A 77 -2.36 -2.55 11.18
N TYR A 78 -2.36 -1.58 10.26
CA TYR A 78 -1.22 -0.74 9.91
C TYR A 78 -1.72 0.69 9.75
N ALA A 79 -0.93 1.66 10.17
CA ALA A 79 -1.17 3.08 9.90
C ALA A 79 0.15 3.75 9.53
N SER A 80 0.12 4.62 8.53
CA SER A 80 1.21 5.57 8.31
C SER A 80 1.33 6.51 9.51
N VAL A 81 2.52 7.10 9.73
CA VAL A 81 2.78 8.01 10.87
C VAL A 81 1.76 9.15 10.96
N GLU A 82 1.35 9.65 9.81
CA GLU A 82 0.44 10.77 9.66
C GLU A 82 -1.02 10.32 9.42
N GLU A 83 -1.31 9.01 9.53
CA GLU A 83 -2.63 8.39 9.34
C GLU A 83 -3.30 8.69 7.98
N ASP A 84 -2.55 9.19 7.00
CA ASP A 84 -3.00 9.38 5.62
C ASP A 84 -3.42 8.05 4.97
N LEU A 85 -2.78 6.95 5.37
CA LEU A 85 -3.12 5.57 5.03
C LEU A 85 -3.34 4.75 6.30
N VAL A 86 -4.54 4.18 6.45
CA VAL A 86 -4.85 3.19 7.50
C VAL A 86 -5.40 1.93 6.87
N LEU A 87 -4.86 0.79 7.28
CA LEU A 87 -5.22 -0.55 6.83
C LEU A 87 -5.69 -1.39 8.02
N SER A 88 -6.82 -2.08 7.88
CA SER A 88 -7.27 -3.11 8.83
C SER A 88 -7.71 -4.36 8.08
N ALA A 89 -7.16 -5.51 8.44
CA ALA A 89 -7.47 -6.79 7.81
C ALA A 89 -8.12 -7.77 8.78
N ARG A 90 -9.19 -8.44 8.31
CA ARG A 90 -9.86 -9.54 9.00
C ARG A 90 -9.92 -10.76 8.10
N HIS A 91 -9.86 -11.94 8.70
CA HIS A 91 -10.08 -13.19 8.00
C HIS A 91 -11.47 -13.75 8.32
N VAL A 92 -12.37 -13.73 7.34
CA VAL A 92 -13.79 -14.15 7.47
C VAL A 92 -14.16 -15.26 6.46
N GLY A 93 -13.19 -16.12 6.14
CA GLY A 93 -13.27 -17.13 5.06
C GLY A 93 -12.58 -16.66 3.77
N ARG A 94 -12.39 -15.34 3.67
CA ARG A 94 -11.47 -14.62 2.78
C ARG A 94 -10.83 -13.49 3.59
N ILE A 95 -9.89 -12.77 2.99
CA ILE A 95 -9.29 -11.58 3.63
C ILE A 95 -10.10 -10.36 3.21
N GLU A 96 -10.67 -9.66 4.19
CA GLU A 96 -11.29 -8.35 3.99
C GLU A 96 -10.32 -7.28 4.48
N LEU A 97 -9.83 -6.46 3.55
CA LEU A 97 -8.90 -5.37 3.81
C LEU A 97 -9.66 -4.05 3.78
N SER A 98 -9.94 -3.49 4.96
CA SER A 98 -10.45 -2.12 5.08
C SER A 98 -9.31 -1.13 4.87
N VAL A 99 -9.50 -0.21 3.93
CA VAL A 99 -8.54 0.83 3.57
C VAL A 99 -9.19 2.18 3.82
N THR A 100 -8.53 3.04 4.57
CA THR A 100 -8.87 4.45 4.73
C THR A 100 -7.75 5.30 4.16
N LEU A 101 -8.10 6.18 3.22
CA LEU A 101 -7.21 7.23 2.74
C LEU A 101 -7.74 8.57 3.24
N THR A 102 -6.86 9.39 3.80
CA THR A 102 -7.20 10.74 4.26
C THR A 102 -6.25 11.74 3.61
N GLY A 103 -6.81 12.73 2.92
CA GLY A 103 -6.06 13.91 2.47
C GLY A 103 -6.44 15.09 3.34
N GLU A 104 -5.54 15.52 4.23
CA GLU A 104 -5.81 16.64 5.13
C GLU A 104 -5.66 18.01 4.46
N ALA A 105 -6.59 18.92 4.75
CA ALA A 105 -6.42 20.36 4.50
C ALA A 105 -5.33 21.00 5.38
N ALA A 106 -5.08 20.43 6.55
CA ALA A 106 -4.40 21.12 7.66
C ALA A 106 -2.89 21.33 7.45
N ARG A 107 -2.27 20.60 6.51
CA ARG A 107 -0.82 20.68 6.25
C ARG A 107 -0.44 21.72 5.20
N ASP A 108 -1.41 22.19 4.42
CA ASP A 108 -1.25 23.27 3.47
C ASP A 108 -2.33 24.33 3.71
N ILE A 109 -1.94 25.47 4.30
CA ILE A 109 -2.81 26.63 4.57
C ILE A 109 -3.57 27.14 3.32
N SER A 110 -3.12 26.78 2.12
CA SER A 110 -3.82 27.10 0.87
C SER A 110 -5.00 26.17 0.57
N THR A 111 -5.04 24.97 1.16
CA THR A 111 -6.12 23.99 1.02
C THR A 111 -7.09 24.12 2.18
N ARG A 112 -8.37 24.38 1.86
CA ARG A 112 -9.46 24.54 2.86
C ARG A 112 -10.35 23.32 2.99
N VAL A 113 -10.00 22.23 2.31
CA VAL A 113 -10.85 21.04 2.16
C VAL A 113 -10.02 19.81 2.45
N GLY A 114 -10.39 19.08 3.49
CA GLY A 114 -9.90 17.74 3.76
C GLY A 114 -10.90 16.72 3.21
N TRP A 115 -10.43 15.51 2.96
CA TRP A 115 -11.27 14.41 2.51
C TRP A 115 -10.84 13.10 3.14
N THR A 116 -11.80 12.18 3.23
CA THR A 116 -11.56 10.79 3.63
C THR A 116 -12.28 9.89 2.64
N ALA A 117 -11.59 8.86 2.15
CA ALA A 117 -12.14 7.81 1.32
C ALA A 117 -11.95 6.46 2.01
N GLN A 118 -12.98 5.62 2.01
CA GLN A 118 -12.95 4.31 2.65
C GLN A 118 -13.51 3.24 1.71
N ALA A 119 -12.83 2.10 1.68
CA ALA A 119 -13.28 0.94 0.94
C ALA A 119 -12.88 -0.35 1.65
N VAL A 120 -13.59 -1.43 1.34
CA VAL A 120 -13.18 -2.79 1.66
C VAL A 120 -12.72 -3.44 0.37
N VAL A 121 -11.47 -3.87 0.36
CA VAL A 121 -10.85 -4.64 -0.72
C VAL A 121 -10.93 -6.12 -0.35
N GLY A 122 -11.57 -6.91 -1.21
CA GLY A 122 -11.54 -8.36 -1.09
C GLY A 122 -10.20 -8.89 -1.59
N VAL A 123 -9.51 -9.69 -0.77
CA VAL A 123 -8.21 -10.25 -1.13
C VAL A 123 -8.30 -11.77 -1.10
N GLU A 124 -7.94 -12.41 -2.21
CA GLU A 124 -7.87 -13.87 -2.25
C GLU A 124 -6.60 -14.35 -1.53
N PRO A 125 -6.73 -15.25 -0.55
CA PRO A 125 -5.57 -15.78 0.16
C PRO A 125 -4.72 -16.67 -0.75
N GLY A 126 -3.42 -16.77 -0.44
CA GLY A 126 -2.48 -17.62 -1.17
C GLY A 126 -1.77 -16.86 -2.29
N GLU A 127 -1.84 -17.36 -3.53
CA GLU A 127 -0.93 -16.95 -4.58
C GLU A 127 -1.03 -15.46 -4.96
N GLU A 128 -2.23 -14.87 -4.95
CA GLU A 128 -2.42 -13.43 -5.17
C GLU A 128 -1.63 -12.62 -4.15
N LEU A 129 -1.89 -12.86 -2.86
CA LEU A 129 -1.23 -12.16 -1.76
C LEU A 129 0.28 -12.40 -1.73
N SER A 130 0.74 -13.63 -2.02
CA SER A 130 2.17 -13.95 -2.09
C SER A 130 2.88 -13.23 -3.26
N ARG A 131 2.20 -13.04 -4.39
CA ARG A 131 2.72 -12.23 -5.52
C ARG A 131 2.77 -10.76 -5.13
N PHE A 132 1.69 -10.23 -4.58
CA PHE A 132 1.61 -8.85 -4.12
C PHE A 132 2.71 -8.51 -3.12
N VAL A 133 2.93 -9.33 -2.08
CA VAL A 133 4.00 -9.08 -1.09
C VAL A 133 5.39 -9.02 -1.73
N ARG A 134 5.65 -9.90 -2.71
CA ARG A 134 6.93 -9.93 -3.43
C ARG A 134 7.12 -8.71 -4.31
N ASP A 135 6.07 -8.29 -5.00
CA ASP A 135 6.14 -7.15 -5.91
C ASP A 135 6.15 -5.82 -5.15
N LEU A 136 5.48 -5.74 -3.99
CA LEU A 136 5.62 -4.63 -3.05
C LEU A 136 7.04 -4.52 -2.52
N ASP A 137 7.64 -5.62 -2.08
CA ASP A 137 9.04 -5.66 -1.63
C ASP A 137 10.00 -5.17 -2.72
N ARG A 138 9.76 -5.54 -3.98
CA ARG A 138 10.53 -5.06 -5.15
C ARG A 138 10.30 -3.59 -5.47
N LEU A 139 9.04 -3.12 -5.43
CA LEU A 139 8.68 -1.73 -5.70
C LEU A 139 9.41 -0.78 -4.75
N VAL A 140 9.51 -1.17 -3.48
CA VAL A 140 10.03 -0.31 -2.42
C VAL A 140 11.50 -0.55 -2.10
N THR A 141 12.10 -1.60 -2.67
CA THR A 141 13.54 -1.83 -2.60
C THR A 141 14.20 -1.25 -3.84
N ARG A 142 14.99 -0.19 -3.67
CA ARG A 142 15.81 0.31 -4.77
C ARG A 142 16.82 -0.75 -5.20
N ALA A 143 16.82 -1.10 -6.48
CA ALA A 143 17.93 -1.83 -7.08
C ALA A 143 19.18 -0.93 -7.02
N ILE A 144 20.05 -1.15 -6.04
CA ILE A 144 21.36 -0.50 -5.97
C ILE A 144 22.22 -1.15 -7.06
N PHE A 145 22.25 -0.55 -8.24
CA PHE A 145 23.29 -0.88 -9.22
C PHE A 145 24.61 -0.30 -8.72
N PRO A 146 25.65 -1.10 -8.43
CA PRO A 146 26.96 -0.56 -8.14
C PRO A 146 27.46 0.18 -9.38
N ARG A 147 27.79 1.47 -9.23
CA ARG A 147 28.53 2.21 -10.26
C ARG A 147 29.94 1.64 -10.29
N GLY A 148 30.27 0.93 -11.37
CA GLY A 148 31.64 0.58 -11.73
C GLY A 148 32.44 1.79 -12.20
#